data_AF-A0AA35WPW2-F1
#
_entry.id   AF-A0AA35WPW2-F1
#
_cell.length_a   1.000
_cell.length_b   1.000
_cell.length_c   1.000
_cell.angle_alpha   90.00
_cell.angle_beta   90.00
_cell.angle_gamma   90.00
#
_symmetry.space_group_name_H-M   'P 1'
#
loop_
_entity.id
_entity.type
_entity.pdbx_description
1 polymer ?
#
loop_
_entity_poly.entity_id
_entity_poly.type
_entity_poly.pdbx_seq_one_letter_code
_entity_poly.pdbx_strand_id
1 'polypeptide(L)'
;MSSSDSLALDTPAALVPAVAAAAPAPPLAELGTAGDSNSFLRKLFLQRLPANVRMVLASADDSTDLHKLADMADKVMEVVSPTVAALSGDHPDHPDRTDASEMEQLREKIILLTSQQMSHK
;
A
#
# COMPACT_ATOMS: atom_id res chain seq x y z
N MET A 1 -26.59 -85.13 12.32
CA MET A 1 -25.35 -84.37 12.55
C MET A 1 -25.37 -83.19 11.58
N SER A 2 -25.84 -82.04 12.05
CA SER A 2 -25.82 -80.80 11.27
C SER A 2 -24.39 -80.30 11.20
N SER A 3 -23.82 -80.22 10.00
CA SER A 3 -22.60 -79.46 9.77
C SER A 3 -23.00 -78.07 9.30
N SER A 4 -22.64 -77.12 10.16
CA SER A 4 -22.92 -75.70 10.07
C SER A 4 -22.17 -75.04 8.91
N ASP A 5 -22.91 -74.20 8.19
CA ASP A 5 -22.44 -73.15 7.30
C ASP A 5 -22.01 -71.93 8.13
N SER A 6 -20.76 -71.47 8.00
CA SER A 6 -20.36 -70.13 8.43
C SER A 6 -18.95 -69.71 8.01
N LEU A 7 -18.94 -68.50 7.44
CA LEU A 7 -17.99 -67.39 7.65
C LEU A 7 -16.74 -67.27 6.75
N ALA A 8 -16.85 -66.19 5.97
CA ALA A 8 -15.94 -65.04 5.94
C ALA A 8 -14.92 -64.97 4.80
N LEU A 9 -15.23 -64.02 3.91
CA LEU A 9 -14.36 -63.36 2.96
C LEU A 9 -13.04 -62.93 3.64
N ASP A 10 -11.95 -63.61 3.35
CA ASP A 10 -10.59 -63.13 3.58
C ASP A 10 -10.07 -62.59 2.25
N THR A 11 -9.94 -61.27 2.17
CA THR A 11 -9.25 -60.59 1.05
C THR A 11 -8.00 -59.94 1.62
N PRO A 12 -6.81 -60.53 1.42
CA PRO A 12 -5.57 -59.87 1.81
C PRO A 12 -5.02 -59.00 0.67
N ALA A 13 -4.97 -57.71 0.99
CA ALA A 13 -3.81 -56.83 0.85
C ALA A 13 -3.13 -56.73 -0.53
N ALA A 14 -3.38 -55.57 -1.14
CA ALA A 14 -2.66 -55.00 -2.27
C ALA A 14 -1.14 -54.98 -2.04
N LEU A 15 -0.42 -55.50 -3.03
CA LEU A 15 1.01 -55.28 -3.25
C LEU A 15 1.16 -54.48 -4.56
N VAL A 16 1.52 -53.21 -4.46
CA VAL A 16 2.20 -52.49 -5.54
C VAL A 16 3.33 -51.66 -4.95
N PRO A 17 4.60 -51.97 -5.26
CA PRO A 17 5.72 -51.12 -4.88
C PRO A 17 5.91 -50.01 -5.92
N ALA A 18 6.31 -48.87 -5.39
CA ALA A 18 6.72 -47.68 -6.12
C ALA A 18 7.95 -47.93 -7.01
N VAL A 19 7.91 -47.38 -8.23
CA VAL A 19 9.13 -46.92 -8.90
C VAL A 19 8.88 -45.50 -9.39
N ALA A 20 9.66 -44.60 -8.80
CA ALA A 20 9.77 -43.20 -9.17
C ALA A 20 10.41 -43.07 -10.55
N ALA A 21 9.83 -42.21 -11.40
CA ALA A 21 10.53 -41.64 -12.54
C ALA A 21 10.09 -40.18 -12.71
N ALA A 22 11.00 -39.30 -12.34
CA ALA A 22 10.91 -37.85 -12.39
C ALA A 22 10.67 -37.31 -13.80
N ALA A 23 9.72 -36.37 -13.89
CA ALA A 23 9.81 -35.20 -14.76
C ALA A 23 9.10 -34.03 -14.05
N PRO A 24 9.81 -32.99 -13.59
CA PRO A 24 9.23 -31.88 -12.84
C PRO A 24 8.68 -30.84 -13.81
N ALA A 25 7.40 -30.96 -14.17
CA ALA A 25 6.66 -29.80 -14.66
C ALA A 25 6.11 -29.06 -13.43
N PRO A 26 6.47 -27.79 -13.19
CA PRO A 26 5.85 -27.01 -12.12
C PRO A 26 4.37 -26.82 -12.47
N PRO A 27 3.41 -27.25 -11.63
CA PRO A 27 2.05 -26.77 -11.76
C PRO A 27 2.04 -25.30 -11.32
N LEU A 28 2.13 -24.37 -12.28
CA LEU A 28 1.87 -22.94 -12.09
C LEU A 28 0.36 -22.66 -11.88
N ALA A 29 -0.27 -23.41 -10.98
CA ALA A 29 -1.66 -23.22 -10.61
C ALA A 29 -1.85 -23.49 -9.11
N GLU A 30 -1.02 -22.86 -8.27
CA GLU A 30 -1.57 -22.32 -7.02
C GLU A 30 -2.48 -21.16 -7.39
N LEU A 31 -3.72 -21.49 -7.78
CA LEU A 31 -4.84 -20.60 -7.55
C LEU A 31 -4.95 -20.53 -6.03
N GLY A 32 -4.28 -19.53 -5.46
CA GLY A 32 -4.40 -19.16 -4.07
C GLY A 32 -5.87 -19.24 -3.70
N THR A 33 -6.16 -20.02 -2.67
CA THR A 33 -7.52 -20.32 -2.24
C THR A 33 -8.32 -19.01 -2.20
N ALA A 34 -9.59 -19.03 -2.61
CA ALA A 34 -10.37 -17.80 -2.73
C ALA A 34 -10.38 -16.95 -1.43
N GLY A 35 -10.11 -17.57 -0.28
CA GLY A 35 -9.90 -16.89 1.01
C GLY A 35 -8.59 -16.09 1.10
N ASP A 36 -7.47 -16.64 0.61
CA ASP A 36 -6.18 -15.94 0.60
C ASP A 36 -6.18 -14.76 -0.37
N SER A 37 -6.84 -14.96 -1.52
CA SER A 37 -6.99 -13.94 -2.55
C SER A 37 -7.69 -12.69 -2.03
N ASN A 38 -8.74 -12.82 -1.21
CA ASN A 38 -9.47 -11.65 -0.69
C ASN A 38 -8.60 -10.82 0.27
N SER A 39 -7.90 -11.49 1.19
CA SER A 39 -6.99 -10.80 2.13
C SER A 39 -5.81 -10.12 1.42
N PHE A 40 -5.29 -10.72 0.36
CA PHE A 40 -4.24 -10.15 -0.48
C PHE A 40 -4.74 -8.96 -1.29
N LEU A 41 -5.90 -9.09 -1.95
CA LEU A 41 -6.52 -8.01 -2.72
C LEU A 41 -6.86 -6.82 -1.83
N ARG A 42 -7.32 -7.06 -0.59
CA ARG A 42 -7.55 -6.01 0.41
C ARG A 42 -6.25 -5.26 0.75
N LYS A 43 -5.17 -5.99 1.01
CA LYS A 43 -3.85 -5.38 1.28
C LYS A 43 -3.36 -4.56 0.09
N LEU A 44 -3.48 -5.09 -1.13
CA LEU A 44 -3.09 -4.39 -2.35
C LEU A 44 -3.94 -3.14 -2.58
N PHE A 45 -5.25 -3.24 -2.37
CA PHE A 45 -6.19 -2.13 -2.45
C PHE A 45 -5.79 -1.00 -1.49
N LEU A 46 -5.59 -1.32 -0.21
CA LEU A 46 -5.14 -0.34 0.80
C LEU A 46 -3.77 0.26 0.44
N GLN A 47 -2.83 -0.52 -0.09
CA GLN A 47 -1.51 -0.04 -0.53
C GLN A 47 -1.56 0.87 -1.76
N ARG A 48 -2.52 0.67 -2.67
CA ARG A 48 -2.73 1.52 -3.86
C ARG A 48 -3.42 2.83 -3.52
N LEU A 49 -4.17 2.89 -2.43
CA LEU A 49 -4.82 4.13 -1.99
C LEU A 49 -3.83 5.15 -1.40
N PRO A 50 -4.09 6.46 -1.56
CA PRO A 50 -3.35 7.53 -0.91
C PRO A 50 -3.36 7.42 0.63
N ALA A 51 -2.33 7.98 1.30
CA ALA A 51 -2.11 7.79 2.74
C ALA A 51 -3.25 8.28 3.63
N ASN A 52 -3.87 9.41 3.27
CA ASN A 52 -5.06 9.97 3.92
C ASN A 52 -6.25 9.02 3.88
N VAL A 53 -6.55 8.41 2.72
CA VAL A 53 -7.64 7.43 2.57
C VAL A 53 -7.31 6.14 3.31
N ARG A 54 -6.06 5.66 3.17
CA ARG A 54 -5.59 4.44 3.84
C ARG A 54 -5.68 4.54 5.36
N MET A 55 -5.34 5.68 5.95
CA MET A 55 -5.40 5.90 7.40
C MET A 55 -6.82 5.76 7.93
N VAL A 56 -7.81 6.30 7.21
CA VAL A 56 -9.23 6.18 7.59
C VAL A 56 -9.70 4.73 7.44
N LEU A 57 -9.39 4.09 6.32
CA LEU A 57 -9.84 2.73 6.02
C LEU A 57 -9.11 1.65 6.84
N ALA A 58 -7.91 1.93 7.37
CA ALA A 58 -7.17 1.00 8.24
C ALA A 58 -7.89 0.73 9.56
N SER A 59 -8.84 1.58 9.95
CA SER A 59 -9.71 1.36 11.12
C SER A 59 -10.90 0.43 10.83
N ALA A 60 -11.19 0.12 9.55
CA ALA A 60 -12.29 -0.76 9.18
C ALA A 60 -11.93 -2.22 9.45
N ASP A 61 -12.87 -2.99 9.99
CA ASP A 61 -12.67 -4.39 10.37
C ASP A 61 -12.09 -5.23 9.24
N ASP A 62 -11.23 -6.20 9.57
CA ASP A 62 -10.60 -7.09 8.58
C ASP A 62 -11.60 -8.01 7.87
N SER A 63 -12.79 -8.20 8.46
CA SER A 63 -13.91 -8.92 7.85
C SER A 63 -14.74 -8.07 6.88
N THR A 64 -14.40 -6.79 6.68
CA THR A 64 -15.17 -5.94 5.76
C THR A 64 -14.89 -6.37 4.32
N ASP A 65 -15.97 -6.68 3.57
CA ASP A 65 -15.89 -7.05 2.17
C ASP A 65 -15.16 -5.98 1.34
N LEU A 66 -14.35 -6.43 0.38
CA LEU A 66 -13.54 -5.55 -0.47
C LEU A 66 -14.38 -4.52 -1.23
N HIS A 67 -15.58 -4.91 -1.69
CA HIS A 67 -16.49 -3.99 -2.39
C HIS A 67 -16.94 -2.86 -1.47
N LYS A 68 -17.31 -3.19 -0.23
CA LYS A 68 -17.75 -2.19 0.76
C LYS A 68 -16.58 -1.30 1.19
N LEU A 69 -15.38 -1.85 1.26
CA LEU A 69 -14.16 -1.08 1.50
C LEU A 69 -13.86 -0.10 0.36
N ALA A 70 -14.14 -0.50 -0.90
CA ALA A 70 -14.04 0.38 -2.06
C ALA A 70 -15.09 1.50 -2.03
N ASP A 71 -16.35 1.19 -1.72
CA ASP A 71 -17.41 2.19 -1.57
C ASP A 71 -17.07 3.22 -0.48
N MET A 72 -16.42 2.77 0.61
CA MET A 72 -15.91 3.67 1.65
C MET A 72 -14.73 4.51 1.16
N ALA A 73 -13.81 3.93 0.39
CA ALA A 73 -12.68 4.64 -0.20
C ALA A 73 -13.15 5.77 -1.12
N ASP A 74 -14.12 5.49 -2.00
CA ASP A 74 -14.68 6.47 -2.93
C ASP A 74 -15.32 7.64 -2.18
N LYS A 75 -16.13 7.36 -1.16
CA LYS A 75 -16.72 8.40 -0.29
C LYS A 75 -15.68 9.22 0.45
N VAL A 76 -14.64 8.56 0.97
CA VAL A 76 -13.55 9.26 1.63
C VAL A 76 -12.83 10.14 0.60
N MET A 77 -12.55 9.66 -0.61
CA MET A 77 -11.93 10.46 -1.67
C MET A 77 -12.76 11.68 -2.09
N GLU A 78 -14.09 11.58 -2.09
CA GLU A 78 -14.99 12.72 -2.34
C GLU A 78 -14.88 13.78 -1.22
N VAL A 79 -14.82 13.34 0.05
CA VAL A 79 -14.74 14.22 1.22
C VAL A 79 -13.33 14.77 1.41
N VAL A 80 -12.29 14.03 1.04
CA VAL A 80 -10.89 14.50 1.08
C VAL A 80 -10.56 15.37 -0.12
N SER A 81 -11.50 16.23 -0.54
CA SER A 81 -11.21 17.41 -1.34
C SER A 81 -10.41 18.38 -0.47
N PRO A 82 -9.07 18.45 -0.57
CA PRO A 82 -8.34 19.50 0.10
C PRO A 82 -8.39 20.68 -0.87
N THR A 83 -9.28 21.66 -0.64
CA THR A 83 -8.88 23.04 -0.97
C THR A 83 -7.80 23.43 0.04
N VAL A 84 -6.62 22.88 -0.15
CA VAL A 84 -5.38 23.45 0.35
C VAL A 84 -4.43 23.23 -0.80
N ALA A 85 -4.13 24.32 -1.50
CA ALA A 85 -2.98 24.37 -2.37
C ALA A 85 -1.78 23.92 -1.53
N ALA A 86 -1.38 22.67 -1.68
CA ALA A 86 -0.10 22.21 -1.19
C ALA A 86 0.94 22.90 -2.06
N LEU A 87 1.29 24.12 -1.64
CA LEU A 87 2.57 24.72 -1.92
C LEU A 87 3.60 23.61 -1.66
N SER A 88 4.34 23.21 -2.68
CA SER A 88 5.62 22.54 -2.50
C SER A 88 6.53 23.53 -1.76
N GLY A 89 6.38 23.58 -0.44
CA GLY A 89 7.34 24.09 0.51
C GLY A 89 8.15 22.92 1.03
N ASP A 90 8.92 22.30 0.14
CA ASP A 90 10.20 21.70 0.51
C ASP A 90 11.27 22.79 0.34
N HIS A 91 11.23 23.79 1.23
CA HIS A 91 12.38 24.62 1.55
C HIS A 91 12.29 24.96 3.04
N PRO A 92 13.35 24.68 3.82
CA PRO A 92 13.30 24.85 5.25
C PRO A 92 13.21 26.34 5.58
N ASP A 93 12.44 26.65 6.61
CA ASP A 93 12.46 27.95 7.30
C ASP A 93 11.89 29.15 6.51
N HIS A 94 10.59 29.40 6.73
CA HIS A 94 10.01 30.74 6.86
C HIS A 94 10.12 31.70 5.64
N PRO A 95 9.08 31.80 4.78
CA PRO A 95 9.06 32.70 3.60
C PRO A 95 8.86 34.18 3.92
N ASP A 96 9.04 34.59 5.18
CA ASP A 96 8.88 35.99 5.59
C ASP A 96 10.18 36.56 6.17
N ARG A 97 11.07 35.71 6.71
CA ARG A 97 12.34 36.16 7.31
C ARG A 97 13.49 36.20 6.30
N THR A 98 13.52 35.30 5.33
CA THR A 98 14.56 35.30 4.29
C THR A 98 14.35 36.47 3.34
N ASP A 99 13.12 36.64 2.84
CA ASP A 99 12.75 37.78 1.99
C ASP A 99 12.92 39.14 2.70
N ALA A 100 12.56 39.24 3.99
CA ALA A 100 12.78 40.46 4.76
C ALA A 100 14.27 40.77 5.00
N SER A 101 15.09 39.74 5.28
CA SER A 101 16.54 39.90 5.45
C SER A 101 17.22 40.33 4.16
N GLU A 102 16.85 39.75 3.02
CA GLU A 102 17.35 40.13 1.71
C GLU A 102 16.95 41.56 1.35
N MET A 103 15.70 41.94 1.61
CA MET A 103 15.22 43.31 1.40
C MET A 103 15.98 44.34 2.25
N GLU A 104 16.28 44.04 3.52
CA GLU A 104 17.06 44.94 4.38
C GLU A 104 18.49 45.08 3.86
N GLN A 105 19.16 43.96 3.52
CA GLN A 105 20.51 43.97 2.96
C GLN A 105 20.59 44.76 1.64
N LEU A 106 19.58 44.61 0.77
CA LEU A 106 19.48 45.36 -0.47
C LEU A 106 19.35 46.87 -0.21
N ARG A 107 18.56 47.28 0.81
CA ARG A 107 18.43 48.70 1.21
C ARG A 107 19.74 49.28 1.72
N GLU A 108 20.44 48.56 2.60
CA GLU A 108 21.76 48.99 3.08
C GLU A 108 22.76 49.15 1.93
N LYS A 109 22.79 48.19 1.00
CA LYS A 109 23.69 48.23 -0.15
C LYS A 109 23.37 49.39 -1.11
N ILE A 110 22.09 49.74 -1.29
CA ILE A 110 21.67 50.92 -2.05
C ILE A 110 22.21 52.19 -1.39
N ILE A 111 22.08 52.34 -0.06
CA ILE A 111 22.57 53.52 0.65
C ILE A 111 24.09 53.66 0.48
N LEU A 112 24.84 52.58 0.69
CA LEU A 112 26.29 52.59 0.59
C LEU A 112 26.77 52.91 -0.84
N LEU A 113 26.18 52.25 -1.83
CA LEU A 113 26.52 52.48 -3.23
C LEU A 113 26.17 53.92 -3.65
N THR A 114 25.03 54.44 -3.19
CA THR A 114 24.60 55.82 -3.48
C THR A 114 25.60 56.84 -2.93
N SER A 115 26.11 56.63 -1.71
CA SER A 115 27.19 57.47 -1.15
C SER A 115 28.48 57.37 -1.96
N GLN A 116 28.85 56.17 -2.42
CA GLN A 116 30.05 55.96 -3.24
C GLN A 116 29.93 56.67 -4.59
N GLN A 117 28.76 56.59 -5.24
CA GLN A 117 28.48 57.27 -6.51
C GLN A 117 28.48 58.80 -6.34
N MET A 118 27.99 59.33 -5.22
CA MET A 118 28.06 60.77 -4.94
C MET A 118 29.48 61.28 -4.70
N SER A 119 30.39 60.48 -4.15
CA SER A 119 31.78 60.88 -3.94
C SER A 119 32.66 60.82 -5.19
N HIS A 120 32.20 60.15 -6.26
CA HIS A 120 32.93 59.98 -7.52
C HIS A 120 32.54 60.98 -8.62
N LYS A 121 31.73 61.99 -8.27
CA LYS A 121 31.27 63.05 -9.17
C LYS A 121 31.63 64.41 -8.59
#